data_AF-A0A1H9FIE5-F1
#
_entry.id   AF-A0A1H9FIE5-F1
#
_cell.length_a   1.000
_cell.length_b   1.000
_cell.length_c   1.000
_cell.angle_alpha   90.00
_cell.angle_beta   90.00
_cell.angle_gamma   90.00
#
_symmetry.space_group_name_H-M   'P 1'
#
loop_
_entity.id
_entity.type
_entity.pdbx_description
1 polymer ?
#
loop_
_entity_poly.entity_id
_entity_poly.type
_entity_poly.pdbx_seq_one_letter_code
_entity_poly.pdbx_strand_id
1 'polypeptide(L)'
;MLTLTGAATSTAFVAGCGGGGNGGNGGNGGNGGTGGGGIEIEPDTQIEFDGQTSGWLGIAPDAIADEENPTLILQEGATYEMGWTTGDGAEHNIAIYDENDEVVDDLVTERVTEPEDQWLEFEASSEMVTYICEVHPNTMIADIQVEGGGGGGNETGGNETGNETGGNETGGNETGNETGNETGNETGNETG
;
A
#
# COMPACT_ATOMS: atom_id res chain seq x y z
N MET A 1 46.45 -10.19 28.80
CA MET A 1 46.00 -11.59 28.93
C MET A 1 44.86 -11.61 29.93
N LEU A 2 43.63 -11.82 29.46
CA LEU A 2 42.45 -11.90 30.30
C LEU A 2 41.89 -13.32 30.16
N THR A 3 42.09 -14.14 31.20
CA THR A 3 41.58 -15.50 31.31
C THR A 3 40.10 -15.46 31.68
N LEU A 4 39.22 -15.70 30.71
CA LEU A 4 37.80 -15.91 30.93
C LEU A 4 37.55 -17.42 30.99
N THR A 5 37.44 -17.96 32.21
CA THR A 5 37.01 -19.33 32.46
C THR A 5 35.60 -19.26 33.04
N GLY A 6 34.58 -19.60 32.24
CA GLY A 6 33.18 -19.64 32.65
C GLY A 6 32.55 -20.94 32.16
N ALA A 7 32.14 -21.78 33.11
CA ALA A 7 31.70 -23.15 32.91
C ALA A 7 30.30 -23.25 32.27
N ALA A 8 30.13 -24.31 31.47
CA ALA A 8 28.87 -24.71 30.88
C ALA A 8 27.92 -25.32 31.92
N THR A 9 26.65 -24.90 31.90
CA THR A 9 25.55 -25.62 32.56
C THR A 9 24.68 -26.28 31.50
N SER A 10 24.95 -27.57 31.25
CA SER A 10 24.10 -28.44 30.44
C SER A 10 22.92 -28.89 31.31
N THR A 11 21.71 -28.40 31.03
CA THR A 11 20.49 -28.94 31.60
C THR A 11 20.18 -30.29 30.94
N ALA A 12 20.21 -31.36 31.73
CA ALA A 12 19.76 -32.68 31.31
C ALA A 12 18.23 -32.68 31.22
N PHE A 13 17.69 -32.89 30.02
CA PHE A 13 16.26 -33.14 29.84
C PHE A 13 15.92 -34.54 30.34
N VAL A 14 15.01 -34.61 31.31
CA VAL A 14 14.44 -35.85 31.85
C VAL A 14 13.56 -36.49 30.78
N ALA A 15 13.90 -37.72 30.37
CA ALA A 15 13.03 -38.58 29.56
C ALA A 15 11.89 -39.13 30.44
N GLY A 16 10.73 -38.49 30.37
CA GLY A 16 9.48 -38.98 30.98
C GLY A 16 8.82 -40.04 30.10
N CYS A 17 8.99 -41.31 30.46
CA CYS A 17 8.18 -42.42 29.95
C CYS A 17 6.96 -42.57 30.86
N GLY A 18 5.76 -42.25 30.36
CA GLY A 18 4.53 -42.37 31.14
C GLY A 18 3.26 -42.12 30.35
N GLY A 19 2.60 -43.21 29.93
CA GLY A 19 1.14 -43.38 29.99
C GLY A 19 0.27 -42.59 29.01
N GLY A 20 -0.45 -43.32 28.15
CA GLY A 20 -1.27 -42.77 27.07
C GLY A 20 -2.50 -41.96 27.50
N GLY A 21 -2.79 -40.95 26.68
CA GLY A 21 -4.01 -40.14 26.70
C GLY A 21 -4.29 -39.65 25.28
N ASN A 22 -5.52 -39.87 24.82
CA ASN A 22 -6.06 -39.43 23.55
C ASN A 22 -6.52 -37.97 23.66
N GLY A 23 -6.02 -37.09 22.79
CA GLY A 23 -6.59 -35.76 22.54
C GLY A 23 -5.58 -34.60 22.57
N GLY A 24 -5.51 -33.87 21.46
CA GLY A 24 -5.20 -32.44 21.45
C GLY A 24 -3.73 -32.03 21.28
N ASN A 25 -3.48 -31.37 20.14
CA ASN A 25 -2.63 -30.18 19.98
C ASN A 25 -1.12 -30.29 20.27
N GLY A 26 -0.31 -30.01 19.24
CA GLY A 26 0.97 -29.33 19.41
C GLY A 26 2.17 -29.97 18.70
N GLY A 27 2.79 -29.18 17.83
CA GLY A 27 4.11 -29.41 17.23
C GLY A 27 4.24 -28.68 15.89
N ASN A 28 4.03 -27.36 15.85
CA ASN A 28 5.12 -26.36 15.92
C ASN A 28 6.30 -26.69 14.99
N GLY A 29 6.08 -26.53 13.69
CA GLY A 29 7.14 -26.20 12.74
C GLY A 29 7.25 -24.68 12.66
N GLY A 30 8.38 -24.13 13.10
CA GLY A 30 8.64 -22.71 13.08
C GLY A 30 8.71 -22.15 11.66
N ASN A 31 8.02 -21.03 11.49
CA ASN A 31 8.24 -19.89 10.60
C ASN A 31 9.01 -20.12 9.28
N GLY A 32 8.24 -20.08 8.19
CA GLY A 32 8.68 -19.75 6.85
C GLY A 32 7.50 -19.07 6.16
N GLY A 33 7.11 -17.92 6.72
CA GLY A 33 6.03 -17.12 6.17
C GLY A 33 6.54 -16.37 4.95
N THR A 34 6.06 -16.74 3.77
CA THR A 34 5.98 -15.82 2.62
C THR A 34 4.61 -16.02 2.00
N GLY A 35 3.61 -15.70 2.81
CA GLY A 35 2.24 -15.43 2.38
C GLY A 35 1.82 -14.09 2.98
N GLY A 36 2.76 -13.14 3.00
CA GLY A 36 2.57 -11.82 3.59
C GLY A 36 1.79 -10.96 2.61
N GLY A 37 0.68 -10.36 3.07
CA GLY A 37 0.15 -9.20 2.39
C GLY A 37 1.23 -8.12 2.30
N GLY A 38 1.15 -7.25 1.30
CA GLY A 38 2.13 -6.18 1.16
C GLY A 38 2.14 -5.22 2.34
N ILE A 39 3.19 -4.41 2.40
CA ILE A 39 3.42 -3.42 3.44
C ILE A 39 3.03 -2.07 2.90
N GLU A 40 2.05 -1.43 3.52
CA GLU A 40 1.62 -0.07 3.17
C GLU A 40 2.72 0.95 3.49
N ILE A 41 3.07 1.74 2.48
CA ILE A 41 4.03 2.84 2.58
C ILE A 41 3.27 4.14 2.53
N GLU A 42 3.50 5.00 3.53
CA GLU A 42 2.92 6.33 3.56
C GLU A 42 3.42 7.18 2.39
N PRO A 43 2.58 8.04 1.78
CA PRO A 43 3.01 9.03 0.80
C PRO A 43 4.20 9.87 1.27
N ASP A 44 4.99 10.38 0.32
CA ASP A 44 6.17 11.23 0.57
C ASP A 44 7.25 10.55 1.45
N THR A 45 7.30 9.22 1.42
CA THR A 45 8.27 8.41 2.18
C THR A 45 9.48 8.03 1.34
N GLN A 46 10.64 8.04 2.00
CA GLN A 46 11.87 7.47 1.47
C GLN A 46 11.97 5.98 1.83
N ILE A 47 12.13 5.15 0.81
CA ILE A 47 12.23 3.70 0.86
C ILE A 47 13.70 3.33 0.61
N GLU A 48 14.38 2.86 1.65
CA GLU A 48 15.81 2.61 1.67
C GLU A 48 16.09 1.11 1.86
N PHE A 49 17.01 0.58 1.04
CA PHE A 49 17.42 -0.83 1.08
C PHE A 49 18.94 -1.01 1.32
N ASP A 50 19.28 -2.16 1.88
CA ASP A 50 20.60 -2.80 1.80
C ASP A 50 20.60 -3.78 0.60
N GLY A 51 21.46 -3.50 -0.38
CA GLY A 51 21.60 -4.26 -1.62
C GLY A 51 22.44 -5.51 -1.43
N GLN A 52 21.78 -6.65 -1.19
CA GLN A 52 22.44 -7.94 -1.02
C GLN A 52 22.13 -8.83 -2.22
N THR A 53 23.12 -9.58 -2.72
CA THR A 53 22.91 -10.59 -3.77
C THR A 53 21.85 -11.64 -3.43
N SER A 54 21.51 -11.83 -2.16
CA SER A 54 20.40 -12.69 -1.70
C SER A 54 19.01 -12.04 -1.82
N GLY A 55 18.92 -10.71 -1.85
CA GLY A 55 17.66 -9.96 -1.90
C GLY A 55 17.81 -8.51 -1.44
N TRP A 56 16.79 -7.70 -1.66
CA TRP A 56 16.69 -6.37 -1.08
C TRP A 56 16.33 -6.49 0.39
N LEU A 57 17.16 -6.01 1.31
CA LEU A 57 16.84 -5.99 2.74
C LEU A 57 16.41 -4.58 3.12
N GLY A 58 15.20 -4.41 3.67
CA GLY A 58 14.70 -3.09 4.03
C GLY A 58 15.49 -2.43 5.19
N ILE A 59 15.75 -1.13 5.06
CA ILE A 59 16.36 -0.27 6.08
C ILE A 59 15.34 0.74 6.60
N ALA A 60 14.67 1.46 5.69
CA ALA A 60 13.67 2.47 6.02
C ALA A 60 12.52 2.44 4.99
N PRO A 61 11.27 2.72 5.38
CA PRO A 61 10.81 3.03 6.74
C PRO A 61 10.93 1.83 7.71
N ASP A 62 10.78 2.07 9.02
CA ASP A 62 10.81 1.01 10.05
C ASP A 62 9.84 -0.15 9.75
N ALA A 63 8.78 0.11 8.97
CA ALA A 63 7.79 -0.90 8.55
C ALA A 63 8.37 -1.99 7.65
N ILE A 64 9.46 -1.73 6.92
CA ILE A 64 10.14 -2.71 6.06
C ILE A 64 11.49 -3.17 6.62
N ALA A 65 11.88 -2.67 7.80
CA ALA A 65 13.19 -2.95 8.37
C ALA A 65 13.40 -4.46 8.55
N ASP A 66 14.56 -4.96 8.09
CA ASP A 66 14.95 -6.37 8.12
C ASP A 66 14.06 -7.33 7.29
N GLU A 67 13.09 -6.82 6.52
CA GLU A 67 12.30 -7.63 5.59
C GLU A 67 13.07 -7.83 4.27
N GLU A 68 13.14 -9.08 3.81
CA GLU A 68 13.78 -9.43 2.54
C GLU A 68 12.74 -9.39 1.40
N ASN A 69 13.03 -8.63 0.34
CA ASN A 69 12.19 -8.45 -0.83
C ASN A 69 10.72 -8.08 -0.48
N PRO A 70 10.48 -7.05 0.36
CA PRO A 70 9.14 -6.72 0.81
C PRO A 70 8.22 -6.31 -0.34
N THR A 71 7.02 -6.88 -0.41
CA THR A 71 5.98 -6.34 -1.29
C THR A 71 5.55 -4.97 -0.77
N LEU A 72 5.65 -3.94 -1.60
CA LEU A 72 5.30 -2.57 -1.23
C LEU A 72 3.87 -2.27 -1.70
N ILE A 73 3.02 -1.74 -0.82
CA ILE A 73 1.71 -1.20 -1.18
C ILE A 73 1.84 0.33 -1.21
N LEU A 74 1.68 0.91 -2.39
CA LEU A 74 1.81 2.34 -2.63
C LEU A 74 0.44 2.92 -2.99
N GLN A 75 0.21 4.17 -2.60
CA GLN A 75 -0.96 4.92 -3.04
C GLN A 75 -0.74 5.53 -4.43
N GLU A 76 -1.66 5.29 -5.36
CA GLU A 76 -1.67 5.90 -6.69
C GLU A 76 -1.65 7.44 -6.62
N GLY A 77 -0.81 8.06 -7.43
CA GLY A 77 -0.65 9.52 -7.51
C GLY A 77 0.13 10.15 -6.34
N ALA A 78 0.64 9.33 -5.40
CA ALA A 78 1.54 9.81 -4.35
C ALA A 78 3.00 9.72 -4.80
N THR A 79 3.84 10.62 -4.30
CA THR A 79 5.28 10.65 -4.57
C THR A 79 6.05 9.82 -3.55
N TYR A 80 7.09 9.13 -4.02
CA TYR A 80 8.01 8.35 -3.19
C TYR A 80 9.44 8.54 -3.68
N GLU A 81 10.40 8.30 -2.78
CA GLU A 81 11.80 8.12 -3.13
C GLU A 81 12.21 6.68 -2.82
N MET A 82 12.86 5.99 -3.75
CA MET A 82 13.35 4.62 -3.55
C MET A 82 14.84 4.52 -3.89
N GLY A 83 15.62 3.90 -3.02
CA GLY A 83 17.06 3.80 -3.20
C GLY A 83 17.73 2.75 -2.31
N TRP A 84 19.03 2.61 -2.52
CA TRP A 84 19.88 1.74 -1.71
C TRP A 84 21.16 2.48 -1.31
N THR A 85 21.61 2.29 -0.08
CA THR A 85 22.72 3.06 0.52
C THR A 85 23.84 2.20 1.09
N THR A 86 23.59 0.90 1.22
CA THR A 86 24.55 -0.11 1.69
C THR A 86 24.43 -1.33 0.79
N GLY A 87 25.50 -2.11 0.63
CA GLY A 87 25.43 -3.38 -0.08
C GLY A 87 26.62 -4.30 0.18
N ASP A 88 26.58 -5.50 -0.40
CA ASP A 88 27.59 -6.56 -0.24
C ASP A 88 28.86 -6.40 -1.08
N GLY A 89 28.98 -5.31 -1.83
CA GLY A 89 30.10 -5.06 -2.74
C GLY A 89 30.02 -5.83 -4.06
N ALA A 90 28.85 -6.36 -4.42
CA ALA A 90 28.51 -6.69 -5.80
C ALA A 90 27.92 -5.48 -6.54
N GLU A 91 27.81 -5.57 -7.87
CA GLU A 91 27.16 -4.54 -8.69
C GLU A 91 25.63 -4.65 -8.57
N HIS A 92 24.98 -3.53 -8.23
CA HIS A 92 23.53 -3.44 -8.11
C HIS A 92 22.99 -2.19 -8.80
N ASN A 93 21.69 -2.23 -9.10
CA ASN A 93 20.86 -1.10 -9.47
C ASN A 93 19.43 -1.39 -9.03
N ILE A 94 18.61 -0.34 -8.91
CA ILE A 94 17.16 -0.48 -8.76
C ILE A 94 16.51 -0.08 -10.07
N ALA A 95 15.59 -0.89 -10.58
CA ALA A 95 14.72 -0.56 -11.69
C ALA A 95 13.27 -0.90 -11.34
N ILE A 96 12.33 -0.07 -11.80
CA ILE A 96 10.88 -0.28 -11.62
C ILE A 96 10.30 -0.74 -12.95
N TYR A 97 9.68 -1.92 -12.95
CA TYR A 97 9.17 -2.61 -14.12
C TYR A 97 7.64 -2.65 -14.12
N ASP A 98 7.07 -2.72 -15.33
CA ASP A 98 5.66 -2.95 -15.59
C ASP A 98 5.31 -4.43 -15.79
N GLU A 99 4.03 -4.72 -16.07
CA GLU A 99 3.53 -6.08 -16.31
C GLU A 99 4.07 -6.75 -17.59
N ASN A 100 4.77 -5.99 -18.43
CA ASN A 100 5.38 -6.44 -19.68
C ASN A 100 6.90 -6.61 -19.56
N ASP A 101 7.44 -6.54 -18.34
CA ASP A 101 8.87 -6.58 -18.05
C ASP A 101 9.64 -5.41 -18.71
N GLU A 102 9.00 -4.25 -18.87
CA GLU A 102 9.62 -3.02 -19.37
C GLU A 102 9.80 -1.99 -18.25
N VAL A 103 10.87 -1.18 -18.33
CA VAL A 103 11.13 -0.12 -17.34
C VAL A 103 10.07 0.99 -17.48
N VAL A 104 9.41 1.32 -16.39
CA VAL A 104 8.45 2.44 -16.33
C VAL A 104 9.20 3.76 -16.37
N ASP A 105 8.89 4.66 -17.31
CA ASP A 105 9.37 6.05 -17.36
C ASP A 105 10.87 6.28 -17.06
N ASP A 106 11.75 5.41 -17.56
CA ASP A 106 13.20 5.44 -17.29
C ASP A 106 13.56 5.38 -15.77
N LEU A 107 12.68 4.81 -14.93
CA LEU A 107 12.87 4.60 -13.49
C LEU A 107 13.87 3.47 -13.24
N VAL A 108 15.14 3.79 -13.48
CA VAL A 108 16.28 2.90 -13.30
C VAL A 108 17.51 3.67 -12.84
N THR A 109 18.18 3.18 -11.80
CA THR A 109 19.46 3.74 -11.34
C THR A 109 20.64 3.16 -12.13
N GLU A 110 21.79 3.83 -12.06
CA GLU A 110 23.03 3.31 -12.63
C GLU A 110 23.48 2.03 -11.93
N ARG A 111 24.14 1.14 -12.66
CA ARG A 111 24.75 -0.07 -12.08
C ARG A 111 26.08 0.30 -11.44
N VAL A 112 26.17 0.15 -10.12
CA VAL A 112 27.36 0.49 -9.34
C VAL A 112 27.62 -0.55 -8.25
N THR A 113 28.88 -0.66 -7.83
CA THR A 113 29.28 -1.55 -6.72
C THR A 113 29.13 -0.87 -5.36
N GLU A 114 29.31 0.44 -5.31
CA GLU A 114 29.22 1.26 -4.11
C GLU A 114 28.16 2.35 -4.34
N PRO A 115 27.08 2.39 -3.54
CA PRO A 115 26.02 3.37 -3.71
C PRO A 115 26.44 4.73 -3.14
N GLU A 116 26.45 5.76 -3.98
CA GLU A 116 26.60 7.15 -3.54
C GLU A 116 25.32 7.96 -3.81
N ASP A 117 24.83 7.94 -5.05
CA ASP A 117 23.64 8.68 -5.49
C ASP A 117 22.63 7.73 -6.16
N GLN A 118 22.24 6.66 -5.46
CA GLN A 118 21.38 5.60 -6.01
C GLN A 118 19.94 5.73 -5.54
N TRP A 119 19.25 6.72 -6.09
CA TRP A 119 17.87 7.07 -5.74
C TRP A 119 17.01 7.34 -6.97
N LEU A 120 15.74 6.94 -6.90
CA LEU A 120 14.67 7.26 -7.84
C LEU A 120 13.60 8.06 -7.10
N GLU A 121 13.19 9.20 -7.66
CA GLU A 121 11.99 9.93 -7.25
C GLU A 121 10.90 9.65 -8.29
N PHE A 122 9.72 9.23 -7.84
CA PHE A 122 8.62 8.87 -8.75
C PHE A 122 7.25 9.09 -8.13
N GLU A 123 6.24 9.27 -8.99
CA GLU A 123 4.82 9.22 -8.63
C GLU A 123 4.32 7.80 -8.88
N ALA A 124 3.70 7.16 -7.88
CA ALA A 124 3.21 5.80 -8.03
C ALA A 124 2.04 5.74 -9.03
N SER A 125 2.17 4.90 -10.06
CA SER A 125 1.15 4.66 -11.08
C SER A 125 0.76 3.19 -11.13
N SER A 126 -0.44 2.89 -11.63
CA SER A 126 -0.92 1.51 -11.77
C SER A 126 -0.07 0.62 -12.71
N GLU A 127 0.85 1.21 -13.45
CA GLU A 127 1.77 0.50 -14.35
C GLU A 127 2.91 -0.19 -13.57
N MET A 128 3.24 0.29 -12.37
CA MET A 128 4.35 -0.24 -11.57
C MET A 128 3.95 -1.55 -10.88
N VAL A 129 4.67 -2.64 -11.17
CA VAL A 129 4.37 -3.96 -10.60
C VAL A 129 5.56 -4.61 -9.90
N THR A 130 6.79 -4.19 -10.18
CA THR A 130 7.99 -4.83 -9.65
C THR A 130 9.13 -3.84 -9.49
N TYR A 131 9.90 -3.98 -8.41
CA TYR A 131 11.24 -3.39 -8.32
C TYR A 131 12.29 -4.50 -8.30
N ILE A 132 13.36 -4.31 -9.08
CA ILE A 132 14.31 -5.37 -9.42
C ILE A 132 15.75 -4.84 -9.51
N CYS A 133 16.72 -5.70 -9.16
CA CYS A 133 18.09 -5.54 -9.63
C CYS A 133 18.29 -6.30 -10.94
N GLU A 134 18.65 -5.57 -11.99
CA GLU A 134 18.83 -6.16 -13.32
C GLU A 134 20.12 -7.00 -13.44
N VAL A 135 21.02 -6.91 -12.46
CA VAL A 135 22.22 -7.77 -12.35
C VAL A 135 21.85 -9.10 -11.68
N HIS A 136 20.94 -9.07 -10.69
CA HIS A 136 20.56 -10.21 -9.87
C HIS A 136 19.04 -10.48 -9.89
N PRO A 137 18.42 -10.66 -11.08
CA PRO A 137 16.95 -10.66 -11.23
C PRO A 137 16.24 -11.89 -10.63
N ASN A 138 16.99 -12.92 -10.22
CA ASN A 138 16.41 -14.13 -9.63
C ASN A 138 16.25 -14.04 -8.10
N THR A 139 16.95 -13.11 -7.46
CA THR A 139 17.03 -13.00 -6.00
C THR A 139 16.65 -11.63 -5.48
N MET A 140 16.97 -10.58 -6.23
CA MET A 140 16.68 -9.19 -5.88
C MET A 140 15.50 -8.68 -6.71
N ILE A 141 14.32 -9.23 -6.43
CA ILE A 141 13.07 -8.93 -7.14
C ILE A 141 11.93 -8.96 -6.12
N ALA A 142 11.05 -7.97 -6.19
CA ALA A 142 9.93 -7.85 -5.28
C ALA A 142 8.77 -7.07 -5.89
N ASP A 143 7.56 -7.35 -5.40
CA ASP A 143 6.32 -6.82 -5.95
C ASP A 143 6.04 -5.38 -5.49
N ILE A 144 5.45 -4.59 -6.38
CA ILE A 144 4.76 -3.33 -6.08
C ILE A 144 3.28 -3.55 -6.30
N GLN A 145 2.46 -3.12 -5.35
CA GLN A 145 1.01 -3.05 -5.47
C GLN A 145 0.60 -1.58 -5.36
N VAL A 146 -0.09 -1.07 -6.38
CA VAL A 146 -0.58 0.30 -6.35
C VAL A 146 -2.09 0.29 -6.09
N GLU A 147 -2.49 0.93 -5.00
CA GLU A 147 -3.90 1.08 -4.61
C GLU A 147 -4.40 2.47 -4.97
N GLY A 148 -5.62 2.53 -5.52
CA GLY A 148 -6.24 3.80 -5.92
C GLY A 148 -6.35 4.75 -4.73
N GLY A 149 -5.68 5.89 -4.82
CA GLY A 149 -5.77 6.94 -3.81
C GLY A 149 -7.23 7.35 -3.64
N GLY A 150 -7.75 7.23 -2.43
CA GLY A 150 -9.10 7.66 -2.06
C GLY A 150 -9.24 9.18 -2.14
N GLY A 151 -9.16 9.74 -3.36
CA GLY A 151 -9.48 11.12 -3.67
C GLY A 151 -10.98 11.33 -3.43
N GLY A 152 -11.31 11.74 -2.21
CA GLY A 152 -12.62 12.23 -1.86
C GLY A 152 -13.10 13.23 -2.91
N GLY A 153 -14.15 12.83 -3.64
CA GLY A 153 -14.80 13.69 -4.61
C GLY A 153 -15.21 15.01 -3.97
N ASN A 154 -14.54 16.09 -4.37
CA ASN A 154 -15.06 17.44 -4.24
C ASN A 154 -15.27 18.03 -5.65
N GLU A 155 -16.24 17.45 -6.35
CA GLU A 155 -16.95 18.09 -7.47
C GLU A 155 -18.42 18.18 -7.02
N THR A 156 -18.68 18.99 -5.99
CA THR A 156 -20.04 19.48 -5.75
C THR A 156 -20.42 20.33 -6.95
N GLY A 157 -21.44 19.87 -7.66
CA GLY A 157 -21.84 20.38 -8.96
C GLY A 157 -21.92 21.90 -9.06
N GLY A 158 -21.14 22.43 -9.99
CA GLY A 158 -21.28 23.77 -10.53
C GLY A 158 -21.64 23.71 -12.01
N ASN A 159 -22.72 23.02 -12.38
CA ASN A 159 -23.33 23.25 -13.69
C ASN A 159 -24.19 24.53 -13.63
N GLU A 160 -23.52 25.69 -13.52
CA GLU A 160 -24.13 26.97 -13.84
C GLU A 160 -24.07 27.19 -15.36
N THR A 161 -24.88 26.45 -16.11
CA THR A 161 -25.28 26.90 -17.44
C THR A 161 -26.48 27.81 -17.29
N GLY A 162 -26.20 29.11 -17.23
CA GLY A 162 -27.19 30.15 -17.36
C GLY A 162 -27.99 29.98 -18.66
N ASN A 163 -29.30 30.19 -18.57
CA ASN A 163 -30.06 30.60 -19.72
C ASN A 163 -30.99 31.75 -19.33
N GLU A 164 -30.83 32.81 -20.10
CA GLU A 164 -31.46 34.12 -20.01
C GLU A 164 -32.99 34.06 -20.17
N THR A 165 -33.66 34.84 -19.33
CA THR A 165 -34.82 35.70 -19.59
C THR A 165 -35.63 35.55 -20.90
N GLY A 166 -36.94 35.33 -20.75
CA GLY A 166 -37.95 36.08 -21.52
C GLY A 166 -39.04 35.27 -22.24
N GLY A 167 -40.31 35.60 -21.97
CA GLY A 167 -41.39 35.52 -22.99
C GLY A 167 -42.63 34.66 -22.69
N ASN A 168 -43.59 35.25 -21.97
CA ASN A 168 -45.01 35.44 -22.32
C ASN A 168 -45.87 34.31 -23.00
N GLU A 169 -47.02 34.03 -22.34
CA GLU A 169 -48.37 33.72 -22.88
C GLU A 169 -48.82 32.27 -23.13
N THR A 170 -49.77 31.86 -22.26
CA THR A 170 -51.16 31.51 -22.61
C THR A 170 -51.47 30.16 -23.26
N GLY A 171 -52.37 29.41 -22.62
CA GLY A 171 -53.18 28.37 -23.26
C GLY A 171 -53.44 27.18 -22.35
N GLY A 172 -54.61 27.17 -21.71
CA GLY A 172 -54.98 26.20 -20.68
C GLY A 172 -55.26 24.78 -21.16
N ASN A 173 -55.50 23.90 -20.19
CA ASN A 173 -56.48 22.83 -20.30
C ASN A 173 -56.94 22.43 -18.90
N GLU A 174 -58.22 22.66 -18.62
CA GLU A 174 -58.90 22.10 -17.47
C GLU A 174 -59.11 20.61 -17.69
N THR A 175 -58.81 19.77 -16.70
CA THR A 175 -59.59 18.54 -16.51
C THR A 175 -59.44 18.09 -15.07
N GLY A 176 -60.58 18.11 -14.37
CA GLY A 176 -60.68 17.86 -12.95
C GLY A 176 -60.40 16.42 -12.55
N ASN A 177 -59.99 16.29 -11.30
CA ASN A 177 -60.24 15.07 -10.54
C ASN A 177 -60.64 15.51 -9.12
N GLU A 178 -61.95 15.54 -8.89
CA GLU A 178 -62.51 15.62 -7.55
C GLU A 178 -62.32 14.26 -6.86
N THR A 179 -61.70 14.26 -5.70
CA THR A 179 -62.00 13.24 -4.68
C THR A 179 -61.72 13.85 -3.32
N GLY A 180 -62.81 14.07 -2.60
CA GLY A 180 -62.82 14.79 -1.34
C GLY A 180 -62.15 14.05 -0.19
N ASN A 181 -61.69 14.85 0.76
CA ASN A 181 -61.62 14.44 2.15
C ASN A 181 -62.01 15.66 3.01
N GLU A 182 -63.27 15.68 3.41
CA GLU A 182 -63.76 16.58 4.44
C GLU A 182 -63.33 16.06 5.81
N THR A 183 -62.63 16.88 6.59
CA THR A 183 -62.87 16.98 8.03
C THR A 183 -62.35 18.33 8.50
N GLY A 184 -63.27 19.19 8.93
CA GLY A 184 -63.00 20.56 9.32
C GLY A 184 -62.38 20.74 10.70
N ASN A 185 -61.89 21.96 10.93
CA ASN A 185 -61.95 22.61 12.22
C ASN A 185 -62.19 24.10 11.97
N GLU A 186 -63.36 24.57 12.40
CA GLU A 186 -63.82 25.94 12.27
C GLU A 186 -63.24 26.87 13.35
N THR A 187 -63.15 28.15 13.00
CA THR A 187 -63.18 29.36 13.87
C THR A 187 -61.99 29.56 14.82
N GLY A 188 -61.37 30.74 14.92
CA GLY A 188 -61.65 32.08 14.42
C GLY A 188 -60.93 33.08 15.34
N ASN A 189 -60.40 34.19 14.81
CA ASN A 189 -60.67 35.51 15.40
C ASN A 189 -60.20 36.62 14.44
N GLU A 190 -60.99 37.69 14.46
CA GLU A 190 -61.00 38.81 13.54
C GLU A 190 -60.01 39.92 13.92
N THR A 191 -59.89 40.80 12.94
CA THR A 191 -59.27 42.12 12.86
C THR A 191 -59.54 43.09 14.02
N GLY A 192 -58.59 44.02 14.20
CA GLY A 192 -58.77 45.29 14.91
C GLY A 192 -57.52 46.15 14.81
#